data_AF-A0A090VFV8-F1
#
_entry.id   AF-A0A090VFV8-F1
#
_cell.length_a   1.000
_cell.length_b   1.000
_cell.length_c   1.000
_cell.angle_alpha   90.00
_cell.angle_beta   90.00
_cell.angle_gamma   90.00
#
_symmetry.space_group_name_H-M   'P 1'
#
loop_
_entity.id
_entity.type
_entity.pdbx_description
1 polymer ?
#
loop_
_entity_poly.entity_id
_entity_poly.type
_entity_poly.pdbx_seq_one_letter_code
_entity_poly.pdbx_strand_id
1 'polypeptide(L)'
;MHSNFYSYYEKDIDDRLSKERGMKFKMRRNCHIKDLNFNITSNDFKSLKFRVNFYKIKDGFPTDFIVKKNIVFEIKDNFLGWFKVDLEPYEIFFNKEIEEVAVTIQWLESVKANEKSKYFAISTATSPTHTAYFREKSMDNWNKGGQNLSFYLNAMCE
;
A
#
# COMPACT_ATOMS: atom_id res chain seq x y z
N MET A 1 -1.11 16.45 -3.52
CA MET A 1 -0.90 15.69 -4.77
C MET A 1 -1.56 14.33 -4.62
N HIS A 2 -1.64 13.54 -5.69
CA HIS A 2 -2.23 12.19 -5.66
C HIS A 2 -1.20 11.16 -6.12
N SER A 3 -1.11 10.04 -5.42
CA SER A 3 -0.38 8.85 -5.87
C SER A 3 -1.37 7.94 -6.57
N ASN A 4 -1.37 8.00 -7.90
CA ASN A 4 -2.29 7.24 -8.74
C ASN A 4 -1.77 5.82 -8.93
N PHE A 5 -2.65 4.82 -8.82
CA PHE A 5 -2.33 3.44 -9.20
C PHE A 5 -2.34 3.22 -10.73
N TYR A 6 -2.59 4.28 -11.51
CA TYR A 6 -2.66 4.25 -12.96
C TYR A 6 -1.49 5.02 -13.61
N SER A 7 -1.02 4.53 -14.77
CA SER A 7 -0.17 5.27 -15.70
C SER A 7 -0.90 5.46 -17.04
N TYR A 8 -0.63 6.57 -17.74
CA TYR A 8 -1.32 6.95 -18.99
C TYR A 8 -1.35 5.85 -20.07
N TYR A 9 -0.38 4.94 -20.06
CA TYR A 9 -0.19 3.92 -21.09
C TYR A 9 -1.10 2.69 -20.94
N GLU A 10 -1.82 2.56 -19.82
CA GLU A 10 -2.67 1.39 -19.56
C GLU A 10 -4.02 1.52 -20.24
N LYS A 11 -4.44 0.45 -20.92
CA LYS A 11 -5.69 0.40 -21.68
C LYS A 11 -6.75 -0.38 -20.93
N ASP A 12 -6.36 -1.47 -20.27
CA ASP A 12 -7.27 -2.40 -19.61
C ASP A 12 -7.08 -2.40 -18.09
N ILE A 13 -8.09 -2.90 -17.38
CA ILE A 13 -8.01 -3.08 -15.92
C ILE A 13 -6.93 -4.09 -15.57
N ASP A 14 -6.76 -5.12 -16.40
CA ASP A 14 -5.82 -6.21 -16.18
C ASP A 14 -4.36 -5.73 -16.18
N ASP A 15 -4.09 -4.61 -16.87
CA ASP A 15 -2.79 -3.92 -16.83
C ASP A 15 -2.44 -3.45 -15.41
N ARG A 16 -3.43 -3.27 -14.53
CA ARG A 16 -3.25 -2.78 -13.16
C ARG A 16 -3.08 -3.88 -12.14
N LEU A 17 -3.39 -5.12 -12.52
CA LEU A 17 -3.18 -6.26 -11.64
C LEU A 17 -1.71 -6.36 -11.27
N SER A 18 -1.47 -6.70 -10.01
CA SER A 18 -0.14 -6.84 -9.41
C SER A 18 0.61 -5.54 -9.12
N LYS A 19 0.02 -4.37 -9.39
CA LYS A 19 0.60 -3.09 -9.02
C LYS A 19 0.68 -2.92 -7.53
N GLU A 20 1.78 -2.33 -7.07
CA GLU A 20 1.98 -2.04 -5.65
C GLU A 20 2.37 -0.60 -5.42
N ARG A 21 1.82 -0.01 -4.37
CA ARG A 21 2.30 1.25 -3.80
C ARG A 21 2.28 1.19 -2.29
N GLY A 22 3.21 1.90 -1.69
CA GLY A 22 3.32 1.99 -0.24
C GLY A 22 4.49 2.85 0.17
N MET A 23 4.90 2.73 1.42
CA MET A 23 5.98 3.56 1.94
C MET A 23 6.80 2.87 3.03
N LYS A 24 7.94 3.48 3.31
CA LYS A 24 8.84 3.08 4.39
C LYS A 24 8.30 3.55 5.74
N PHE A 25 8.34 2.65 6.71
CA PHE A 25 8.10 2.92 8.12
C PHE A 25 9.36 2.60 8.93
N LYS A 26 9.62 3.42 9.95
CA LYS A 26 10.65 3.15 10.95
C LYS A 26 10.00 2.50 12.16
N MET A 27 10.54 1.37 12.59
CA MET A 27 10.08 0.60 13.74
C MET A 27 11.28 0.42 14.67
N ARG A 28 11.33 1.13 15.80
CA ARG A 28 12.53 1.13 16.67
C ARG A 28 12.30 0.44 18.02
N ARG A 29 11.21 -0.31 18.11
CA ARG A 29 10.67 -0.90 19.33
C ARG A 29 9.97 -2.20 19.00
N ASN A 30 9.70 -3.01 20.02
CA ASN A 30 8.80 -4.14 19.86
C ASN A 30 7.40 -3.57 19.65
N CYS A 31 6.79 -3.83 18.51
CA CYS A 31 5.52 -3.24 18.11
C CYS A 31 4.55 -4.32 17.63
N HIS A 32 3.33 -4.29 18.17
CA HIS A 32 2.19 -5.00 17.64
C HIS A 32 1.42 -4.09 16.67
N ILE A 33 1.36 -4.47 15.40
CA ILE A 33 0.67 -3.70 14.36
C ILE A 33 -0.83 -3.97 14.43
N LYS A 34 -1.62 -2.90 14.60
CA LYS A 34 -3.07 -2.96 14.80
C LYS A 34 -3.84 -2.79 13.53
N ASP A 35 -3.49 -1.76 12.77
CA ASP A 35 -4.20 -1.43 11.54
C ASP A 35 -3.31 -0.64 10.59
N LEU A 36 -3.70 -0.68 9.32
CA LEU A 36 -3.16 0.15 8.27
C LEU A 36 -4.26 1.14 7.85
N ASN A 37 -3.95 2.43 7.84
CA ASN A 37 -4.86 3.47 7.39
C ASN A 37 -4.29 4.21 6.20
N PHE A 38 -5.15 4.56 5.25
CA PHE A 38 -4.77 5.44 4.15
C PHE A 38 -5.94 6.27 3.65
N ASN A 39 -5.63 7.45 3.11
CA ASN A 39 -6.64 8.38 2.59
C ASN A 39 -6.81 8.21 1.08
N ILE A 40 -8.01 7.75 0.68
CA ILE A 40 -8.41 7.58 -0.72
C ILE A 40 -9.02 8.89 -1.23
N THR A 41 -8.42 9.42 -2.28
CA THR A 41 -8.83 10.70 -2.90
C THR A 41 -9.61 10.52 -4.21
N SER A 42 -9.52 9.35 -4.83
CA SER A 42 -10.24 9.02 -6.06
C SER A 42 -10.48 7.51 -6.10
N ASN A 43 -11.69 7.11 -6.48
CA ASN A 43 -12.08 5.72 -6.62
C ASN A 43 -13.27 5.60 -7.60
N ASP A 44 -12.98 5.17 -8.83
CA ASP A 44 -14.01 4.95 -9.85
C ASP A 44 -14.59 3.53 -9.85
N PHE A 45 -14.23 2.69 -8.87
CA PHE A 45 -14.55 1.27 -8.89
C PHE A 45 -15.69 0.93 -7.93
N LYS A 46 -16.56 0.02 -8.38
CA LYS A 46 -17.62 -0.55 -7.54
C LYS A 46 -17.03 -1.45 -6.47
N SER A 47 -15.98 -2.19 -6.82
CA SER A 47 -15.23 -3.04 -5.90
C SER A 47 -13.76 -3.08 -6.29
N LEU A 48 -12.88 -3.08 -5.29
CA LEU A 48 -11.45 -3.24 -5.40
C LEU A 48 -11.00 -4.25 -4.37
N LYS A 49 -10.12 -5.16 -4.76
CA LYS A 49 -9.50 -6.12 -3.86
C LYS A 49 -8.01 -5.91 -3.84
N PHE A 50 -7.48 -5.73 -2.63
CA PHE A 50 -6.06 -5.47 -2.41
C PHE A 50 -5.47 -6.47 -1.42
N ARG A 51 -4.15 -6.64 -1.48
CA ARG A 51 -3.36 -7.33 -0.46
C ARG A 51 -2.44 -6.36 0.25
N VAL A 52 -2.29 -6.47 1.57
CA VAL A 52 -1.24 -5.79 2.31
C VAL A 52 0.02 -6.65 2.33
N ASN A 53 1.15 -6.06 1.99
CA ASN A 53 2.46 -6.71 2.00
C ASN A 53 3.42 -5.98 2.94
N PHE A 54 4.27 -6.75 3.64
CA PHE A 54 5.32 -6.24 4.54
C PHE A 54 6.66 -6.77 4.08
N TYR A 55 7.61 -5.89 3.79
CA TYR A 55 8.90 -6.26 3.22
C TYR A 55 10.08 -5.81 4.09
N LYS A 56 11.11 -6.65 4.11
CA LYS A 56 12.46 -6.22 4.51
C LYS A 56 12.96 -5.18 3.52
N ILE A 57 13.79 -4.27 4.01
CA ILE A 57 14.47 -3.29 3.16
C ILE A 57 15.96 -3.64 3.15
N LYS A 58 16.52 -3.83 1.95
CA LYS A 58 17.94 -4.03 1.72
C LYS A 58 18.40 -3.08 0.62
N ASP A 59 19.54 -2.42 0.82
CA ASP A 59 20.09 -1.43 -0.11
C ASP A 59 19.08 -0.31 -0.48
N GLY A 60 18.18 -0.01 0.47
CA GLY A 60 17.13 0.99 0.34
C GLY A 60 15.92 0.59 -0.51
N PHE A 61 15.76 -0.69 -0.85
CA PHE A 61 14.62 -1.23 -1.61
C PHE A 61 13.93 -2.40 -0.90
N PRO A 62 12.61 -2.61 -1.11
CA PRO A 62 11.91 -3.78 -0.59
C PRO A 62 12.44 -5.08 -1.22
N THR A 63 12.62 -6.14 -0.42
CA THR A 63 13.08 -7.46 -0.91
C THR A 63 12.12 -8.59 -0.53
N ASP A 64 12.25 -9.11 0.69
CA ASP A 64 11.61 -10.33 1.13
C ASP A 64 10.40 -10.02 2.01
N PHE A 65 9.32 -10.79 1.84
CA PHE A 65 8.18 -10.71 2.76
C PHE A 65 8.59 -11.06 4.18
N ILE A 66 8.34 -10.14 5.11
CA ILE A 66 8.44 -10.35 6.56
C ILE A 66 7.24 -11.18 7.04
N VAL A 67 6.05 -10.79 6.60
CA VAL A 67 4.79 -11.45 6.96
C VAL A 67 4.36 -12.35 5.81
N LYS A 68 4.21 -13.66 6.06
CA LYS A 68 3.78 -14.65 5.06
C LYS A 68 2.26 -14.86 5.00
N LYS A 69 1.51 -14.22 5.90
CA LYS A 69 0.04 -14.28 5.96
C LYS A 69 -0.56 -13.55 4.75
N ASN A 70 -1.63 -14.12 4.16
CA ASN A 70 -2.33 -13.51 3.04
C ASN A 70 -3.37 -12.50 3.55
N ILE A 71 -2.97 -11.22 3.65
CA ILE A 71 -3.79 -10.15 4.21
C ILE A 71 -4.56 -9.48 3.07
N VAL A 72 -5.81 -9.87 2.85
CA VAL A 72 -6.64 -9.36 1.74
C VAL A 72 -7.80 -8.54 2.27
N PHE A 73 -8.09 -7.42 1.63
CA PHE A 73 -9.21 -6.55 1.97
C PHE A 73 -9.90 -6.01 0.72
N GLU A 74 -11.15 -5.57 0.88
CA GLU A 74 -11.96 -5.00 -0.19
C GLU A 74 -12.37 -3.55 0.12
N ILE A 75 -12.35 -2.70 -0.92
CA ILE A 75 -12.94 -1.35 -0.89
C ILE A 75 -14.12 -1.37 -1.85
N LYS A 76 -15.30 -0.96 -1.38
CA LYS A 76 -16.55 -1.00 -2.15
C LYS A 76 -17.15 0.39 -2.33
N ASP A 77 -18.16 0.46 -3.19
CA ASP A 77 -19.09 1.58 -3.30
C ASP A 77 -18.41 2.93 -3.53
N ASN A 78 -17.35 2.94 -4.36
CA ASN A 78 -16.61 4.14 -4.72
C ASN A 78 -16.08 4.93 -3.50
N PHE A 79 -15.82 4.24 -2.37
CA PHE A 79 -15.45 4.88 -1.11
C PHE A 79 -14.27 5.85 -1.25
N LEU A 80 -14.41 7.00 -0.58
CA LEU A 80 -13.42 8.07 -0.45
C LEU A 80 -13.19 8.41 1.02
N GLY A 81 -12.01 8.95 1.33
CA GLY A 81 -11.61 9.32 2.69
C GLY A 81 -10.68 8.31 3.35
N TRP A 82 -10.62 8.33 4.68
CA TRP A 82 -9.76 7.43 5.44
C TRP A 82 -10.33 6.02 5.46
N PHE A 83 -9.58 5.09 4.89
CA PHE A 83 -9.88 3.67 4.89
C PHE A 83 -8.98 2.96 5.89
N LYS A 84 -9.56 2.09 6.72
CA LYS A 84 -8.85 1.30 7.72
C LYS A 84 -8.88 -0.17 7.33
N VAL A 85 -7.69 -0.78 7.26
CA VAL A 85 -7.51 -2.22 7.17
C VAL A 85 -7.18 -2.73 8.57
N ASP A 86 -8.08 -3.52 9.14
CA ASP A 86 -7.83 -4.19 10.42
C ASP A 86 -6.76 -5.27 10.25
N LEU A 87 -5.69 -5.17 11.02
CA LEU A 87 -4.56 -6.09 11.00
C LEU A 87 -4.46 -6.93 12.27
N GLU A 88 -5.29 -6.68 13.29
CA GLU A 88 -5.28 -7.43 14.55
C GLU A 88 -5.46 -8.94 14.37
N PRO A 89 -6.35 -9.44 13.48
CA PRO A 89 -6.51 -10.88 13.26
C PRO A 89 -5.26 -11.57 12.73
N TYR A 90 -4.29 -10.80 12.21
CA TYR A 90 -3.06 -11.32 11.65
C TYR A 90 -1.88 -11.26 12.63
N GLU A 91 -2.07 -10.78 13.86
CA GLU A 91 -1.10 -10.86 14.96
C GLU A 91 0.33 -10.51 14.49
N ILE A 92 0.49 -9.34 13.87
CA ILE A 92 1.75 -8.93 13.24
C ILE A 92 2.62 -8.25 14.28
N PHE A 93 3.72 -8.92 14.65
CA PHE A 93 4.69 -8.40 15.60
C PHE A 93 6.02 -8.10 14.92
N PHE A 94 6.54 -6.89 15.12
CA PHE A 94 7.91 -6.52 14.77
C PHE A 94 8.72 -6.36 16.04
N ASN A 95 9.87 -7.04 16.09
CA ASN A 95 10.81 -6.88 17.18
C ASN A 95 11.72 -5.67 16.92
N LYS A 96 12.47 -5.26 17.95
CA LYS A 96 13.46 -4.16 17.87
C LYS A 96 14.56 -4.32 16.81
N GLU A 97 14.75 -5.52 16.23
CA GLU A 97 15.75 -5.78 15.19
C GLU A 97 15.26 -5.34 13.80
N ILE A 98 13.94 -5.22 13.61
CA ILE A 98 13.34 -4.72 12.37
C ILE A 98 13.27 -3.20 12.46
N GLU A 99 14.35 -2.51 12.11
CA GLU A 99 14.44 -1.04 12.22
C GLU A 99 13.58 -0.30 11.18
N GLU A 100 13.47 -0.86 9.98
CA GLU A 100 12.72 -0.31 8.88
C GLU A 100 11.93 -1.41 8.15
N VAL A 101 10.71 -1.07 7.74
CA VAL A 101 9.82 -1.96 7.00
C VAL A 101 9.18 -1.19 5.86
N ALA A 102 9.08 -1.80 4.68
CA ALA A 102 8.25 -1.28 3.61
C ALA A 102 6.88 -1.96 3.67
N VAL A 103 5.82 -1.15 3.69
CA VAL A 103 4.44 -1.63 3.72
C VAL A 103 3.75 -1.15 2.46
N THR A 104 3.16 -2.07 1.69
CA THR A 104 2.49 -1.76 0.42
C THR A 104 1.10 -2.35 0.38
N ILE A 105 0.25 -1.78 -0.47
CA ILE A 105 -0.98 -2.42 -0.94
C ILE A 105 -0.81 -2.84 -2.40
N GLN A 106 -1.17 -4.08 -2.69
CA GLN A 106 -1.07 -4.71 -4.01
C GLN A 106 -2.45 -4.92 -4.61
N TRP A 107 -2.66 -4.44 -5.83
CA TRP A 107 -3.92 -4.61 -6.55
C TRP A 107 -4.10 -6.06 -7.00
N LEU A 108 -5.20 -6.69 -6.59
CA LEU A 108 -5.51 -8.09 -6.94
C LEU A 108 -6.65 -8.21 -7.94
N GLU A 109 -7.74 -7.48 -7.74
CA GLU A 109 -8.95 -7.58 -8.56
C GLU A 109 -9.72 -6.25 -8.50
N SER A 110 -10.53 -5.95 -9.52
CA SER A 110 -11.42 -4.78 -9.47
C SER A 110 -12.60 -4.89 -10.42
N VAL A 111 -13.69 -4.24 -10.04
CA VAL A 111 -14.92 -4.12 -10.83
C VAL A 111 -15.18 -2.64 -11.09
N LYS A 112 -15.17 -2.25 -12.37
CA LYS A 112 -15.50 -0.87 -12.78
C LYS A 112 -16.91 -0.48 -12.32
N ALA A 113 -17.11 0.77 -11.93
CA ALA A 113 -18.46 1.30 -11.73
C ALA A 113 -19.16 1.58 -13.07
N ASN A 114 -18.41 1.98 -14.10
CA ASN A 114 -18.89 2.13 -15.47
C ASN A 114 -17.72 1.98 -16.48
N GLU A 115 -18.01 1.96 -17.78
CA GLU A 115 -16.99 1.75 -18.82
C GLU A 115 -15.81 2.73 -18.79
N LYS A 116 -16.04 3.96 -18.31
CA LYS A 116 -15.04 5.02 -18.21
C LYS A 116 -14.22 4.98 -16.91
N SER A 117 -14.58 4.12 -15.95
CA SER A 117 -13.89 3.99 -14.66
C SER A 117 -12.42 3.60 -14.83
N LYS A 118 -11.52 4.46 -14.36
CA LYS A 118 -10.06 4.28 -14.54
C LYS A 118 -9.25 4.64 -13.30
N TYR A 119 -9.74 5.51 -12.43
CA TYR A 119 -8.92 6.13 -11.41
C TYR A 119 -9.09 5.49 -10.04
N PHE A 120 -7.96 5.26 -9.39
CA PHE A 120 -7.85 5.02 -7.97
C PHE A 120 -6.56 5.67 -7.45
N ALA A 121 -6.68 6.47 -6.41
CA ALA A 121 -5.56 7.27 -5.92
C ALA A 121 -5.63 7.52 -4.42
N ILE A 122 -4.45 7.54 -3.80
CA ILE A 122 -4.27 7.93 -2.40
C ILE A 122 -3.61 9.30 -2.30
N SER A 123 -3.95 10.06 -1.26
CA SER A 123 -3.36 11.37 -1.01
C SER A 123 -1.85 11.27 -0.75
N THR A 124 -1.07 12.22 -1.28
CA THR A 124 0.39 12.29 -1.07
C THR A 124 0.92 13.72 -1.09
N ALA A 125 2.06 13.90 -0.41
CA ALA A 125 2.86 15.12 -0.41
C ALA A 125 4.33 14.80 -0.75
N THR A 126 5.06 15.76 -1.32
CA THR A 126 6.52 15.64 -1.48
C THR A 126 7.16 15.66 -0.10
N SER A 127 8.22 14.88 0.08
CA SER A 127 8.88 14.77 1.38
C SER A 127 10.36 14.42 1.23
N PRO A 128 11.28 15.19 1.84
CA PRO A 128 12.70 14.84 1.87
C PRO A 128 13.02 13.73 2.89
N THR A 129 12.10 13.44 3.82
CA THR A 129 12.34 12.53 4.95
C THR A 129 11.60 11.19 4.83
N HIS A 130 10.63 11.10 3.92
CA HIS A 130 9.82 9.91 3.71
C HIS A 130 10.09 9.32 2.33
N THR A 131 10.00 7.99 2.24
CA THR A 131 10.24 7.26 1.00
C THR A 131 8.99 6.45 0.66
N ALA A 132 8.39 6.73 -0.49
CA ALA A 132 7.36 5.89 -1.08
C ALA A 132 8.00 4.87 -2.03
N TYR A 133 7.39 3.70 -2.14
CA TYR A 133 7.78 2.62 -3.03
C TYR A 133 6.63 2.31 -3.99
N PHE A 134 6.98 1.95 -5.23
CA PHE A 134 6.00 1.43 -6.19
C PHE A 134 6.64 0.50 -7.22
N ARG A 135 5.82 -0.38 -7.79
CA ARG A 135 6.16 -1.21 -8.96
C ARG A 135 4.90 -1.48 -9.77
N GLU A 136 5.05 -1.59 -11.07
CA GLU A 136 3.91 -1.72 -11.99
C GLU A 136 3.47 -3.19 -12.16
N LYS A 137 4.37 -4.15 -11.94
CA LYS A 137 4.07 -5.59 -11.85
C LYS A 137 4.84 -6.28 -10.71
N SER A 138 4.36 -7.45 -10.28
CA SER A 138 5.02 -8.21 -9.19
C SER A 138 6.43 -8.68 -9.52
N MET A 139 6.78 -8.79 -10.81
CA MET A 139 8.13 -9.18 -11.27
C MET A 139 8.99 -7.97 -11.68
N ASP A 140 8.46 -6.76 -11.62
CA ASP A 140 9.22 -5.55 -11.95
C ASP A 140 10.16 -5.16 -10.83
N ASN A 141 11.18 -4.38 -11.20
CA ASN A 141 12.06 -3.70 -10.25
C ASN A 141 11.27 -2.66 -9.44
N TRP A 142 11.66 -2.51 -8.18
CA TRP A 142 11.11 -1.46 -7.33
C TRP A 142 11.59 -0.08 -7.75
N ASN A 143 10.65 0.87 -7.77
CA ASN A 143 10.93 2.28 -7.84
C ASN A 143 10.68 2.93 -6.46
N LYS A 144 11.38 4.04 -6.19
CA LYS A 144 11.19 4.82 -4.96
C LYS A 144 11.26 6.32 -5.21
N GLY A 145 10.62 7.09 -4.34
CA GLY A 145 10.63 8.56 -4.43
C GLY A 145 10.42 9.23 -3.08
N GLY A 146 10.86 10.50 -2.98
CA GLY A 146 10.69 11.35 -1.80
C GLY A 146 9.25 11.83 -1.63
N GLN A 147 8.38 10.95 -1.15
CA GLN A 147 6.96 11.20 -1.00
C GLN A 147 6.46 10.68 0.36
N ASN A 148 5.55 11.43 0.96
CA ASN A 148 4.79 11.04 2.15
C ASN A 148 3.35 10.75 1.72
N LEU A 149 3.02 9.46 1.62
CA LEU A 149 1.65 9.04 1.39
C LEU A 149 0.84 9.32 2.66
N SER A 150 -0.43 9.70 2.52
CA SER A 150 -1.38 9.66 3.65
C SER A 150 -1.71 8.20 3.94
N PHE A 151 -0.74 7.50 4.52
CA PHE A 151 -0.67 6.06 4.68
C PHE A 151 0.13 5.80 5.96
N TYR A 152 -0.48 5.25 7.00
CA TYR A 152 0.18 5.05 8.29
C TYR A 152 -0.27 3.76 8.97
N LEU A 153 0.61 3.23 9.82
CA LEU A 153 0.31 2.10 10.70
C LEU A 153 -0.02 2.62 12.09
N ASN A 154 -1.11 2.13 12.69
CA ASN A 154 -1.22 2.16 14.15
C ASN A 154 -0.53 0.93 14.72
N ALA A 155 0.27 1.15 15.76
CA ALA A 155 0.96 0.09 16.46
C ALA A 155 1.01 0.39 17.96
N MET A 156 0.94 -0.67 18.77
CA MET A 156 1.25 -0.59 20.20
C MET A 156 2.69 -1.04 20.37
N CYS A 157 3.54 -0.14 20.86
CA CYS A 157 4.97 -0.40 21.01
C CYS A 157 5.40 -0.29 22.48
N GLU A 158 6.28 -1.20 22.91
CA GLU A 158 6.92 -1.21 24.22
C GLU A 158 8.21 -0.37 24.23
#